data_AF-A0A1I1SRC1-F1
#
_entry.id   AF-A0A1I1SRC1-F1
#
_cell.length_a   1.000
_cell.length_b   1.000
_cell.length_c   1.000
_cell.angle_alpha   90.00
_cell.angle_beta   90.00
_cell.angle_gamma   90.00
#
_symmetry.space_group_name_H-M   'P 1'
#
loop_
_entity.id
_entity.type
_entity.pdbx_description
1 polymer ?
#
loop_
_entity_poly.entity_id
_entity_poly.type
_entity_poly.pdbx_seq_one_letter_code
_entity_poly.pdbx_strand_id
1 'polypeptide(L)'
;MDMIEKLENLKKLTALYLNTLKPVSEEKNIYEAKIKLSSYTELSSIITQMLKSCILVLELNANKDSDIALMLEMVLQLLPVDEFELLDRISEIAKVESLDE
;
A
#
# COMPACT_ATOMS: atom_id res chain seq x y z
N MET A 1 -24.96 6.95 -15.18
CA MET A 1 -24.46 5.62 -14.77
C MET A 1 -25.34 5.13 -13.62
N ASP A 2 -25.96 3.96 -13.75
CA ASP A 2 -26.95 3.44 -12.79
C ASP A 2 -26.31 3.07 -11.44
N MET A 3 -27.03 3.22 -10.33
CA MET A 3 -26.51 2.94 -8.97
C MET A 3 -26.07 1.47 -8.82
N ILE A 4 -26.76 0.58 -9.54
CA ILE A 4 -26.43 -0.85 -9.61
C ILE A 4 -25.08 -1.08 -10.29
N GLU A 5 -24.81 -0.33 -11.36
CA GLU A 5 -23.56 -0.40 -12.14
C GLU A 5 -22.35 0.08 -11.30
N LYS A 6 -22.54 1.16 -10.52
CA LYS A 6 -21.52 1.67 -9.59
C LYS A 6 -21.21 0.66 -8.48
N LEU A 7 -22.24 0.02 -7.92
CA LEU A 7 -22.08 -1.01 -6.89
C LEU A 7 -21.36 -2.26 -7.42
N GLU A 8 -21.67 -2.70 -8.64
CA GLU A 8 -20.97 -3.82 -9.28
C GLU A 8 -19.50 -3.49 -9.57
N ASN A 9 -19.21 -2.28 -10.02
CA ASN A 9 -17.83 -1.84 -10.23
C ASN A 9 -17.07 -1.74 -8.91
N LEU A 10 -17.67 -1.21 -7.84
CA LEU A 10 -17.05 -1.18 -6.52
C LEU A 10 -16.77 -2.60 -5.99
N LYS A 11 -17.69 -3.54 -6.18
CA LYS A 11 -17.48 -4.95 -5.81
C LYS A 11 -16.33 -5.59 -6.58
N LYS A 12 -16.21 -5.31 -7.89
CA LYS A 12 -15.07 -5.78 -8.69
C LYS A 12 -13.75 -5.17 -8.21
N LEU A 13 -13.73 -3.87 -7.94
CA LEU A 13 -12.55 -3.15 -7.46
C LEU A 13 -12.10 -3.64 -6.08
N THR A 14 -13.02 -3.78 -5.13
CA THR A 14 -12.72 -4.35 -3.80
C THR A 14 -12.23 -5.80 -3.89
N ALA A 15 -12.82 -6.62 -4.75
CA ALA A 15 -12.36 -7.99 -4.99
C ALA A 15 -11.04 -8.08 -5.75
N LEU A 16 -10.56 -7.01 -6.41
CA LEU A 16 -9.26 -6.99 -7.09
C LEU A 16 -8.16 -6.53 -6.14
N TYR A 17 -8.40 -5.43 -5.42
CA TYR A 17 -7.37 -4.69 -4.70
C TYR A 17 -7.39 -4.93 -3.18
N LEU A 18 -8.45 -5.52 -2.60
CA LEU A 18 -8.51 -5.88 -1.17
C LEU A 18 -8.33 -7.39 -0.91
N ASN A 19 -7.74 -8.11 -1.87
CA ASN A 19 -7.47 -9.56 -1.80
C ASN A 19 -6.23 -9.92 -0.98
N THR A 20 -5.70 -8.99 -0.17
CA THR A 20 -4.27 -8.79 0.12
C THR A 20 -3.54 -9.84 0.96
N LEU A 21 -3.89 -11.12 0.89
CA LEU A 21 -2.99 -12.21 1.26
C LEU A 21 -3.18 -13.44 0.35
N LYS A 22 -3.02 -13.28 -0.97
CA LYS A 22 -2.92 -14.42 -1.90
C LYS A 22 -1.45 -14.80 -2.16
N PRO A 23 -1.14 -16.11 -2.30
CA PRO A 23 0.22 -16.65 -2.21
C PRO A 23 1.08 -16.36 -3.45
N VAL A 24 2.41 -16.23 -3.29
CA VAL A 24 3.38 -16.28 -4.40
C VAL A 24 3.14 -17.54 -5.21
N SER A 25 2.51 -17.40 -6.37
CA SER A 25 2.51 -18.41 -7.40
C SER A 25 3.59 -18.05 -8.41
N GLU A 26 4.63 -18.90 -8.45
CA GLU A 26 5.46 -19.19 -9.64
C GLU A 26 6.72 -18.35 -9.93
N GLU A 27 7.40 -17.76 -8.94
CA GLU A 27 8.78 -17.28 -9.13
C GLU A 27 9.80 -18.06 -8.29
N LYS A 28 10.72 -18.78 -8.98
CA LYS A 28 11.83 -19.47 -8.32
C LYS A 28 12.73 -18.44 -7.63
N ASN A 29 12.96 -18.63 -6.32
CA ASN A 29 13.82 -17.83 -5.42
C ASN A 29 13.16 -16.61 -4.74
N ILE A 30 11.84 -16.45 -4.77
CA ILE A 30 11.14 -15.46 -3.93
C ILE A 30 10.52 -16.16 -2.72
N TYR A 31 10.78 -15.64 -1.53
CA TYR A 31 10.22 -16.13 -0.26
C TYR A 31 9.27 -15.08 0.33
N GLU A 32 8.04 -15.49 0.62
CA GLU A 32 7.02 -14.63 1.22
C GLU A 32 7.13 -14.65 2.75
N ALA A 33 7.21 -13.47 3.38
CA ALA A 33 7.06 -13.31 4.82
C ALA A 33 5.73 -12.60 5.12
N LYS A 34 4.80 -13.28 5.80
CA LYS A 34 3.50 -12.71 6.16
C LYS A 34 3.58 -11.94 7.47
N ILE A 35 3.20 -10.67 7.43
CA ILE A 35 3.07 -9.81 8.61
C ILE A 35 1.58 -9.64 8.89
N LYS A 36 1.13 -10.06 10.09
CA LYS A 36 -0.25 -9.87 10.52
C LYS A 36 -0.39 -8.53 11.23
N LEU A 37 -1.30 -7.70 10.74
CA LEU A 37 -1.59 -6.38 11.29
C LEU A 37 -3.08 -6.29 11.63
N SER A 38 -3.40 -5.49 12.62
CA SER A 38 -4.76 -5.22 13.09
C SER A 38 -5.50 -4.20 12.23
N SER A 39 -4.78 -3.30 11.52
CA SER A 39 -5.36 -2.26 10.67
C SER A 39 -4.32 -1.58 9.76
N TYR A 40 -4.78 -0.84 8.75
CA TYR A 40 -3.93 0.08 7.96
C TYR A 40 -3.33 1.21 8.80
N THR A 41 -3.95 1.56 9.92
CA THR A 41 -3.37 2.52 10.88
C THR A 41 -2.11 1.94 11.52
N GLU A 42 -2.11 0.64 11.83
CA GLU A 42 -0.91 -0.03 12.33
C GLU A 42 0.17 -0.12 11.25
N LEU A 43 -0.20 -0.48 10.01
CA LEU A 43 0.72 -0.50 8.87
C LEU A 43 1.38 0.87 8.63
N SER A 44 0.57 1.93 8.57
CA SER A 44 1.08 3.28 8.35
C SER A 44 1.96 3.77 9.50
N SER A 45 1.65 3.39 10.73
CA SER A 45 2.52 3.65 11.90
C SER A 45 3.87 2.98 11.73
N ILE A 46 3.91 1.69 11.36
CA ILE A 46 5.16 0.94 11.12
C ILE A 46 6.00 1.62 10.04
N ILE A 47 5.42 1.90 8.88
CA ILE A 47 6.09 2.59 7.76
C ILE A 47 6.66 3.93 8.22
N THR A 48 5.86 4.72 8.95
CA THR A 48 6.27 6.04 9.46
C THR A 48 7.47 5.93 10.41
N GLN A 49 7.47 4.97 11.33
CA GLN A 49 8.57 4.78 12.28
C GLN A 49 9.85 4.30 11.59
N MET A 50 9.73 3.43 10.58
CA MET A 50 10.87 2.99 9.78
C MET A 50 11.50 4.15 9.01
N LEU A 51 10.69 4.99 8.35
CA LEU A 51 11.17 6.18 7.64
C LEU A 51 11.85 7.18 8.58
N LYS A 52 11.24 7.48 9.74
CA LYS A 52 11.85 8.36 10.75
C LYS A 52 13.20 7.84 11.23
N SER A 53 13.30 6.52 11.43
CA SER A 53 14.55 5.88 11.84
C SER A 53 15.62 6.00 10.75
N CYS A 54 15.26 5.78 9.48
CA CYS A 54 16.19 5.96 8.36
C CYS A 54 16.70 7.40 8.28
N ILE A 55 15.82 8.40 8.40
CA ILE A 55 16.19 9.83 8.39
C ILE A 55 17.14 10.14 9.55
N LEU A 56 16.81 9.71 10.77
CA LEU A 56 17.66 9.94 11.95
C LEU A 56 19.06 9.33 11.78
N VAL A 57 19.14 8.11 11.23
CA VAL A 57 20.43 7.45 11.00
C VAL A 57 21.23 8.17 9.92
N LEU A 58 20.60 8.62 8.83
CA LEU A 58 21.25 9.41 7.78
C LEU A 58 21.80 10.74 8.31
N GLU A 59 21.03 11.42 9.16
CA GLU A 59 21.45 12.70 9.79
C GLU A 59 22.64 12.51 10.74
N LEU A 60 22.69 11.39 11.48
CA LEU A 60 23.71 11.13 12.48
C LEU A 60 24.97 10.45 11.92
N ASN A 61 24.85 9.66 10.84
CA ASN A 61 25.93 8.83 10.29
C ASN A 61 25.85 8.76 8.76
N ALA A 62 26.26 9.83 8.08
CA ALA A 62 26.26 9.95 6.61
C ALA A 62 27.10 8.92 5.83
N ASN A 63 27.79 7.98 6.51
CA ASN A 63 28.73 7.03 5.90
C ASN A 63 28.39 5.55 6.16
N LYS A 64 27.17 5.22 6.64
CA LYS A 64 26.71 3.82 6.85
C LYS A 64 25.45 3.54 6.03
N ASP A 65 25.63 3.47 4.71
CA ASP A 65 24.51 3.46 3.75
C ASP A 65 23.84 2.09 3.56
N SER A 66 24.54 0.98 3.86
CA SER A 66 24.03 -0.38 3.55
C SER A 66 22.78 -0.77 4.34
N ASP A 67 22.74 -0.43 5.63
CA ASP A 67 21.65 -0.85 6.52
C ASP A 67 20.38 -0.01 6.29
N ILE A 68 20.56 1.26 5.88
CA ILE A 68 19.46 2.17 5.54
C ILE A 68 18.83 1.77 4.21
N ALA A 69 19.64 1.39 3.22
CA ALA A 69 19.14 0.92 1.93
C ALA A 69 18.20 -0.29 2.09
N LEU A 70 18.59 -1.27 2.93
CA LEU A 70 17.76 -2.45 3.23
C LEU A 70 16.45 -2.08 3.94
N MET A 71 16.50 -1.16 4.91
CA MET A 71 15.27 -0.69 5.58
C MET A 71 14.33 0.05 4.63
N LEU A 72 14.87 0.88 3.74
CA LEU A 72 14.07 1.57 2.72
C LEU A 72 13.46 0.60 1.72
N GLU A 73 14.19 -0.45 1.33
CA GLU A 73 13.65 -1.52 0.49
C GLU A 73 12.48 -2.24 1.17
N MET A 74 12.57 -2.53 2.47
CA MET A 74 11.44 -3.08 3.23
C MET A 74 10.27 -2.10 3.32
N VAL A 75 10.53 -0.80 3.50
CA VAL A 75 9.48 0.23 3.49
C VAL A 75 8.74 0.22 2.16
N LEU A 76 9.47 0.15 1.03
CA LEU A 76 8.86 0.09 -0.30
C LEU A 76 7.95 -1.14 -0.46
N GLN A 77 8.38 -2.31 0.03
CA GLN A 77 7.56 -3.53 -0.01
C GLN A 77 6.32 -3.46 0.88
N LEU A 78 6.32 -2.63 1.93
CA LEU A 78 5.19 -2.45 2.84
C LEU A 78 4.18 -1.40 2.37
N LEU A 79 4.53 -0.56 1.39
CA LEU A 79 3.62 0.47 0.91
C LEU A 79 2.40 -0.16 0.23
N PRO A 80 1.17 0.16 0.67
CA PRO A 80 -0.06 -0.36 0.08
C PRO A 80 -0.40 0.42 -1.21
N VAL A 81 0.46 0.28 -2.24
CA VAL A 81 0.38 1.06 -3.49
C VAL A 81 -0.92 0.78 -4.24
N ASP A 82 -1.32 -0.49 -4.29
CA ASP A 82 -2.55 -0.93 -4.94
C ASP A 82 -3.79 -0.32 -4.26
N GLU A 83 -3.79 -0.25 -2.93
CA GLU A 83 -4.88 0.37 -2.17
C GLU A 83 -4.90 1.90 -2.34
N PHE A 84 -3.75 2.55 -2.45
CA PHE A 84 -3.69 3.97 -2.78
C PHE A 84 -4.26 4.24 -4.18
N GLU A 85 -3.91 3.44 -5.19
CA GLU A 85 -4.49 3.56 -6.53
C GLU A 85 -6.01 3.34 -6.52
N LEU A 86 -6.50 2.39 -5.73
CA LEU A 86 -7.93 2.17 -5.54
C LEU A 86 -8.61 3.42 -4.97
N LEU A 87 -8.03 4.04 -3.94
CA LEU A 87 -8.58 5.25 -3.32
C LEU A 87 -8.63 6.42 -4.30
N ASP A 88 -7.62 6.58 -5.15
CA ASP A 88 -7.60 7.58 -6.20
C ASP A 88 -8.74 7.35 -7.21
N ARG A 89 -8.91 6.12 -7.69
CA ARG A 89 -10.03 5.75 -8.59
C ARG A 89 -11.40 6.00 -7.97
N ILE A 90 -11.57 5.71 -6.67
CA ILE A 90 -12.80 6.02 -5.95
C ILE A 90 -13.04 7.53 -5.89
N SER A 91 -12.00 8.32 -5.63
CA SER A 91 -12.08 9.79 -5.62
C SER A 91 -12.53 10.34 -6.98
N GLU A 92 -12.02 9.79 -8.07
CA GLU A 92 -12.42 10.19 -9.43
C GLU A 92 -13.89 9.90 -9.69
N ILE A 93 -14.36 8.69 -9.36
CA ILE A 93 -15.77 8.32 -9.53
C ILE A 93 -16.67 9.23 -8.69
N ALA A 94 -16.30 9.51 -7.44
CA ALA A 94 -17.07 10.38 -6.55
C ALA A 94 -17.15 11.83 -7.05
N LYS A 95 -16.10 12.34 -7.71
CA LYS A 95 -16.10 13.67 -8.32
C LYS A 95 -17.00 13.75 -9.55
N VAL A 96 -17.03 12.71 -10.37
CA VAL A 96 -17.91 12.64 -11.54
C VAL A 96 -19.39 12.70 -11.13
N GLU A 97 -19.77 12.08 -10.01
CA GLU A 97 -21.14 12.19 -9.47
C GLU A 97 -21.52 13.62 -9.06
N SER A 98 -20.57 14.44 -8.61
CA SER A 98 -20.83 15.81 -8.15
C SER A 98 -20.94 16.88 -9.24
N LEU A 99 -20.69 16.51 -10.51
CA LEU A 99 -20.78 17.41 -11.68
C LEU A 99 -22.06 17.18 -12.51
N ASP A 100 -22.81 16.12 -12.20
CA ASP A 100 -24.09 15.77 -12.83
C ASP A 100 -25.31 16.22 -11.98
N GLU A 101 -25.10 16.96 -10.88
CA GLU A 101 -26.12 17.69 -10.09
C GLU A 101 -26.05 19.21 -10.35
#